data_AF-A0A7W8A6Q1-F1
#
_entry.id   AF-A0A7W8A6Q1-F1
#
_cell.length_a   1.000
_cell.length_b   1.000
_cell.length_c   1.000
_cell.angle_alpha   90.00
_cell.angle_beta   90.00
_cell.angle_gamma   90.00
#
_symmetry.space_group_name_H-M   'P 1'
#
loop_
_entity.id
_entity.type
_entity.pdbx_description
1 polymer ?
#
loop_
_entity_poly.entity_id
_entity_poly.type
_entity_poly.pdbx_seq_one_letter_code
_entity_poly.pdbx_strand_id
1 'polypeptide(L)'
;MTAQIAMAWALAGLVAALALVLLSGRIGRERAASWLVVLGLVVLALEEPLLTLFWSVAGPGADRDGMATLVTELARAHVLDSAAMAAGLLVLLGWIALTAFRRGERWAVGVLSTAWVVVAAIVVTTTLAVHGRGLPVGPGSGFGWEQLAVGLLAWFAGLWVMRQASMRPCSVSSQ
;
A
#
# COMPACT_ATOMS: atom_id res chain seq x y z
N MET A 1 -7.52 -9.23 -14.66
CA MET A 1 -7.76 -9.85 -13.33
C MET A 1 -9.26 -9.99 -13.12
N THR A 2 -9.77 -11.02 -12.44
CA THR A 2 -11.21 -11.14 -12.12
C THR A 2 -11.49 -10.61 -10.72
N ALA A 3 -12.72 -10.14 -10.45
CA ALA A 3 -13.12 -9.65 -9.14
C ALA A 3 -12.91 -10.68 -8.00
N GLN A 4 -12.99 -11.97 -8.33
CA GLN A 4 -12.71 -13.06 -7.38
C GLN A 4 -11.24 -13.10 -6.95
N ILE A 5 -10.31 -12.89 -7.89
CA ILE A 5 -8.87 -12.85 -7.60
C ILE A 5 -8.55 -11.61 -6.74
N ALA A 6 -9.12 -10.46 -7.07
CA ALA A 6 -8.99 -9.22 -6.27
C ALA A 6 -9.42 -9.45 -4.82
N MET A 7 -10.62 -10.02 -4.64
CA MET A 7 -11.19 -10.31 -3.33
C MET A 7 -10.34 -11.31 -2.54
N ALA A 8 -9.84 -12.36 -3.19
CA ALA A 8 -8.99 -13.36 -2.54
C ALA A 8 -7.69 -12.74 -2.01
N TRP A 9 -7.03 -11.88 -2.79
CA TRP A 9 -5.83 -11.17 -2.36
C TRP A 9 -6.11 -10.15 -1.26
N ALA A 10 -7.22 -9.40 -1.36
CA ALA A 10 -7.65 -8.49 -0.29
C ALA A 10 -7.88 -9.25 1.03
N LEU A 11 -8.57 -10.38 0.98
CA LEU A 11 -8.85 -11.20 2.15
C LEU A 11 -7.56 -11.78 2.75
N ALA A 12 -6.65 -12.30 1.91
CA ALA A 12 -5.36 -12.81 2.37
C ALA A 12 -4.54 -11.71 3.06
N GLY A 13 -4.49 -10.51 2.47
CA GLY A 13 -3.84 -9.34 3.06
C GLY A 13 -4.48 -8.94 4.39
N LEU A 14 -5.81 -8.93 4.47
CA LEU A 14 -6.54 -8.58 5.70
C LEU A 14 -6.27 -9.59 6.82
N VAL A 15 -6.31 -10.89 6.52
CA VAL A 15 -6.01 -11.95 7.49
C VAL A 15 -4.57 -11.81 7.99
N ALA A 16 -3.60 -11.57 7.11
CA ALA A 16 -2.22 -11.34 7.50
C ALA A 16 -2.06 -10.10 8.39
N ALA A 17 -2.74 -9.00 8.06
CA ALA A 17 -2.72 -7.77 8.87
C ALA A 17 -3.31 -8.01 10.27
N LEU A 18 -4.47 -8.66 10.35
CA LEU A 18 -5.10 -9.02 11.62
C LEU A 18 -4.20 -9.93 12.46
N ALA A 19 -3.58 -10.94 11.85
CA ALA A 19 -2.64 -11.81 12.53
C ALA A 19 -1.45 -11.03 13.11
N LEU A 20 -0.86 -10.10 12.35
CA LEU A 20 0.23 -9.24 12.82
C LEU A 20 -0.19 -8.34 13.99
N VAL A 21 -1.38 -7.75 13.94
CA VAL A 21 -1.92 -6.92 15.03
C VAL A 21 -2.12 -7.76 16.30
N LEU A 22 -2.78 -8.91 16.18
CA LEU A 22 -3.09 -9.80 17.31
C LEU A 22 -1.81 -10.39 17.94
N LEU A 23 -0.81 -10.73 17.11
CA LEU A 23 0.45 -11.30 17.58
C LEU A 23 1.48 -10.24 18.00
N SER A 24 1.17 -8.95 17.88
CA SER A 24 2.12 -7.86 18.13
C SER A 24 2.76 -7.88 19.52
N GLY A 25 2.01 -8.32 20.54
CA GLY A 25 2.55 -8.49 21.90
C GLY A 25 3.57 -9.62 22.03
N ARG A 26 3.50 -10.64 21.17
CA ARG A 26 4.40 -11.81 21.18
C ARG A 26 5.66 -11.59 20.34
N ILE A 27 5.53 -10.97 19.17
CA ILE A 27 6.65 -10.80 18.23
C ILE A 27 7.41 -9.47 18.39
N GLY A 28 6.93 -8.58 19.28
CA GLY A 28 7.43 -7.21 19.45
C GLY A 28 6.62 -6.22 18.61
N ARG A 29 6.19 -5.12 19.23
CA ARG A 29 5.26 -4.16 18.61
C ARG A 29 5.89 -3.45 17.42
N GLU A 30 7.17 -3.13 17.52
CA GLU A 30 7.96 -2.47 16.48
C GLU A 30 8.16 -3.39 15.26
N ARG A 31 8.40 -4.69 15.52
CA ARG A 31 8.49 -5.71 14.47
C ARG A 31 7.14 -5.91 13.79
N ALA A 32 6.05 -6.03 14.56
CA ALA A 32 4.72 -6.14 13.99
C ALA A 32 4.33 -4.90 13.17
N ALA A 33 4.60 -3.70 13.70
CA ALA A 33 4.34 -2.44 13.03
C ALA A 33 5.09 -2.33 11.69
N SER A 34 6.39 -2.64 11.67
CA SER A 34 7.18 -2.62 10.42
C SER A 34 6.64 -3.60 9.38
N TRP A 35 6.26 -4.82 9.77
CA TRP A 35 5.65 -5.79 8.86
C TRP A 35 4.27 -5.37 8.36
N LEU A 36 3.46 -4.69 9.19
CA LEU A 36 2.19 -4.12 8.77
C LEU A 36 2.36 -3.05 7.69
N VAL A 37 3.37 -2.19 7.83
CA VAL A 37 3.73 -1.21 6.78
C VAL A 37 4.16 -1.91 5.50
N VAL A 38 5.07 -2.90 5.60
CA VAL A 38 5.54 -3.66 4.42
C VAL A 38 4.39 -4.39 3.73
N LEU A 39 3.50 -5.04 4.49
CA LEU A 39 2.32 -5.69 3.96
C LEU A 39 1.42 -4.68 3.22
N GLY A 40 1.18 -3.52 3.83
CA GLY A 40 0.43 -2.44 3.19
C GLY A 40 1.05 -1.99 1.88
N LEU A 41 2.37 -1.77 1.86
CA LEU A 41 3.12 -1.40 0.66
C LEU A 41 3.03 -2.47 -0.44
N VAL A 42 3.15 -3.76 -0.09
CA VAL A 42 3.07 -4.87 -1.05
C VAL A 42 1.66 -4.98 -1.63
N VAL A 43 0.63 -4.94 -0.78
CA VAL A 43 -0.77 -5.02 -1.24
C VAL A 43 -1.12 -3.84 -2.15
N LEU A 44 -0.68 -2.63 -1.79
CA LEU A 44 -0.83 -1.47 -2.65
C LEU A 44 -0.06 -1.66 -3.96
N ALA A 45 1.21 -2.06 -3.91
CA ALA A 45 2.07 -2.24 -5.09
C ALA A 45 1.49 -3.17 -6.15
N LEU A 46 0.83 -4.25 -5.71
CA LEU A 46 0.21 -5.24 -6.59
C LEU A 46 -0.92 -4.63 -7.43
N GLU A 47 -1.70 -3.71 -6.86
CA GLU A 47 -2.71 -2.95 -7.60
C GLU A 47 -2.09 -1.76 -8.34
N GLU A 48 -1.20 -1.02 -7.67
CA GLU A 48 -0.53 0.17 -8.19
C GLU A 48 0.84 0.29 -7.50
N PRO A 49 1.99 0.33 -8.21
CA PRO A 49 2.19 0.63 -9.62
C PRO A 49 2.48 -0.58 -10.53
N LEU A 50 2.55 -1.80 -9.99
CA LEU A 50 2.99 -2.97 -10.78
C LEU A 50 1.99 -3.32 -11.88
N LEU A 51 0.70 -3.14 -11.62
CA LEU A 51 -0.34 -3.34 -12.62
C LEU A 51 -0.26 -2.27 -13.72
N THR A 52 -0.02 -1.00 -13.35
CA THR A 52 0.23 0.08 -14.30
C THR A 52 1.45 -0.21 -15.19
N LEU A 53 2.54 -0.72 -14.60
CA LEU A 53 3.71 -1.17 -15.38
C LEU A 53 3.32 -2.28 -16.36
N PHE A 54 2.58 -3.29 -15.90
CA PHE A 54 2.12 -4.39 -16.74
C PHE A 54 1.28 -3.90 -17.93
N TRP A 55 0.29 -3.04 -17.68
CA TRP A 55 -0.57 -2.49 -18.75
C TRP A 55 0.19 -1.63 -19.77
N SER A 56 1.25 -0.95 -19.34
CA SER A 56 2.07 -0.14 -20.24
C SER A 56 2.89 -0.95 -21.26
N VAL A 57 3.02 -2.27 -21.06
CA VAL A 57 3.81 -3.17 -21.93
C VAL A 57 3.01 -4.36 -22.46
N ALA A 58 1.87 -4.70 -21.85
CA ALA A 58 1.07 -5.84 -22.24
C ALA A 58 0.47 -5.65 -23.64
N GLY A 59 0.53 -6.72 -24.45
CA GLY A 59 -0.08 -6.72 -25.78
C GLY A 59 -1.61 -6.89 -25.74
N PRO A 60 -2.30 -6.70 -26.88
CA PRO A 60 -3.77 -6.73 -26.97
C PRO A 60 -4.43 -8.05 -26.52
N GLY A 61 -3.67 -9.15 -26.47
CA GLY A 61 -4.18 -10.44 -25.97
C GLY A 61 -4.25 -10.53 -24.44
N ALA A 62 -3.53 -9.67 -23.72
CA ALA A 62 -3.45 -9.65 -22.26
C ALA A 62 -4.09 -8.40 -21.65
N ASP A 63 -4.05 -7.28 -22.36
CA ASP A 63 -4.68 -6.01 -22.00
C ASP A 63 -5.92 -5.73 -22.85
N ARG A 64 -7.09 -5.85 -22.22
CA ARG A 64 -8.37 -5.58 -22.87
C ARG A 64 -8.56 -4.09 -23.17
N ASP A 65 -7.96 -3.22 -22.36
CA ASP A 65 -8.08 -1.77 -22.49
C ASP A 65 -7.04 -1.22 -23.48
N GLY A 66 -6.08 -2.05 -23.89
CA GLY A 66 -5.14 -1.77 -24.99
C GLY A 66 -4.20 -0.60 -24.73
N MET A 67 -3.91 -0.28 -23.46
CA MET A 67 -3.16 0.88 -23.03
C MET A 67 -1.83 1.03 -23.79
N ALA A 68 -1.08 -0.06 -23.94
CA ALA A 68 0.21 -0.05 -24.64
C ALA A 68 0.13 0.33 -26.13
N THR A 69 -1.05 0.21 -26.75
CA THR A 69 -1.29 0.44 -28.19
C THR A 69 -2.17 1.65 -28.50
N LEU A 70 -2.97 2.13 -27.55
CA LEU A 70 -3.93 3.22 -27.76
C LEU A 70 -3.37 4.60 -27.38
N VAL A 71 -2.26 4.67 -26.64
CA VAL A 71 -1.59 5.93 -26.29
C VAL A 71 -0.36 6.17 -27.16
N THR A 72 0.07 7.43 -27.28
CA THR A 72 1.30 7.78 -27.99
C THR A 72 2.54 7.19 -27.28
N GLU A 73 3.62 6.96 -28.03
CA GLU A 73 4.88 6.45 -27.46
C GLU A 73 5.41 7.35 -26.33
N LEU A 74 5.29 8.67 -26.48
CA LEU A 74 5.67 9.64 -25.46
C LEU A 74 4.85 9.47 -24.17
N ALA A 75 3.52 9.33 -24.28
CA ALA A 75 2.67 9.12 -23.12
C ALA A 75 2.99 7.78 -22.43
N ARG A 76 3.24 6.73 -23.22
CA ARG A 76 3.63 5.41 -22.70
C ARG A 76 4.96 5.48 -21.93
N ALA A 77 5.94 6.22 -22.43
CA ALA A 77 7.22 6.43 -21.76
C ALA A 77 7.03 7.09 -20.38
N HIS A 78 6.20 8.13 -20.27
CA HIS A 78 5.90 8.77 -18.99
C HIS A 78 5.20 7.86 -17.98
N VAL A 79 4.35 6.94 -18.45
CA VAL A 79 3.73 5.94 -17.57
C VAL A 79 4.75 4.92 -17.07
N LEU A 80 5.63 4.44 -17.96
CA LEU A 80 6.74 3.56 -17.60
C LEU A 80 7.66 4.22 -16.56
N ASP A 81 8.07 5.46 -16.80
CA ASP A 81 8.93 6.21 -15.88
C ASP A 81 8.24 6.40 -14.52
N SER A 82 6.95 6.76 -14.53
CA SER A 82 6.16 6.96 -13.31
C SER A 82 6.01 5.65 -12.52
N ALA A 83 5.76 4.53 -13.20
CA ALA A 83 5.68 3.21 -12.58
C ALA A 83 7.03 2.76 -11.99
N ALA A 84 8.13 2.99 -12.71
CA ALA A 84 9.49 2.69 -12.25
C ALA A 84 9.87 3.53 -11.03
N MET A 85 9.60 4.85 -11.05
CA MET A 85 9.83 5.74 -9.91
C MET A 85 8.99 5.33 -8.70
N ALA A 86 7.71 5.00 -8.90
CA ALA A 86 6.83 4.53 -7.83
C ALA A 86 7.33 3.20 -7.23
N ALA A 87 7.79 2.25 -8.06
CA ALA A 87 8.41 1.02 -7.58
C ALA A 87 9.68 1.28 -6.76
N GLY A 88 10.55 2.18 -7.22
CA GLY A 88 11.73 2.61 -6.47
C GLY A 88 11.38 3.24 -5.12
N LEU A 89 10.35 4.10 -5.07
CA LEU A 89 9.86 4.69 -3.84
C LEU A 89 9.29 3.65 -2.88
N LEU A 90 8.54 2.66 -3.37
CA LEU A 90 8.04 1.54 -2.55
C LEU A 90 9.18 0.75 -1.92
N VAL A 91 10.24 0.45 -2.67
CA VAL A 91 11.44 -0.24 -2.15
C VAL A 91 12.09 0.61 -1.07
N LEU A 92 12.26 1.92 -1.29
CA LEU A 92 12.82 2.83 -0.30
C LEU A 92 11.97 2.88 0.98
N LEU A 93 10.65 3.00 0.86
CA LEU A 93 9.73 3.02 2.01
C LEU A 93 9.73 1.68 2.76
N GLY A 94 9.79 0.56 2.04
CA GLY A 94 9.93 -0.78 2.64
C GLY A 94 11.25 -0.93 3.39
N TRP A 95 12.35 -0.41 2.83
CA TRP A 95 13.63 -0.37 3.52
C TRP A 95 13.60 0.50 4.78
N ILE A 96 13.01 1.71 4.70
CA ILE A 96 12.79 2.58 5.88
C ILE A 96 11.94 1.86 6.94
N ALA A 97 10.88 1.17 6.53
CA ALA A 97 10.00 0.41 7.41
C ALA A 97 10.76 -0.70 8.16
N LEU A 98 11.61 -1.46 7.46
CA LEU A 98 12.37 -2.57 8.01
C LEU A 98 13.61 -2.14 8.81
N THR A 99 14.08 -0.90 8.64
CA THR A 99 15.29 -0.38 9.29
C THR A 99 14.95 0.66 10.37
N ALA A 100 14.86 1.94 10.00
CA ALA A 100 14.71 3.06 10.92
C ALA A 100 13.38 3.01 11.68
N PHE A 101 12.27 2.72 10.98
CA PHE A 101 10.96 2.62 11.63
C PHE A 101 10.93 1.47 12.64
N ARG A 102 11.47 0.30 12.28
CA ARG A 102 11.59 -0.85 13.19
C ARG A 102 12.47 -0.57 14.42
N ARG A 103 13.37 0.42 14.35
CA ARG A 103 14.17 0.92 15.50
C ARG A 103 13.44 1.98 16.32
N GLY A 104 12.24 2.41 15.92
CA GLY A 104 11.46 3.44 16.61
C GLY A 104 11.91 4.87 16.30
N GLU A 105 12.64 5.09 15.20
CA GLU A 105 13.13 6.41 14.81
C GLU A 105 11.96 7.36 14.45
N ARG A 106 11.88 8.51 15.11
CA ARG A 106 10.75 9.45 14.95
C ARG A 106 10.62 10.00 13.53
N TRP A 107 11.74 10.29 12.87
CA TRP A 107 11.73 10.81 11.51
C TRP A 107 11.15 9.78 10.52
N ALA A 108 11.38 8.48 10.75
CA ALA A 108 10.86 7.41 9.90
C ALA A 108 9.34 7.30 10.02
N VAL A 109 8.78 7.49 11.24
CA VAL A 109 7.34 7.61 11.44
C VAL A 109 6.78 8.79 10.64
N GLY A 110 7.45 9.95 10.69
CA GLY A 110 7.08 11.14 9.92
C GLY A 110 7.04 10.88 8.42
N VAL A 111 8.12 10.32 7.86
CA VAL A 111 8.23 10.00 6.43
C VAL A 111 7.15 9.01 5.99
N LEU A 112 6.97 7.91 6.72
CA LEU A 112 5.97 6.89 6.39
C LEU A 112 4.53 7.41 6.56
N SER A 113 4.28 8.31 7.53
CA SER A 113 2.97 8.93 7.71
C SER A 113 2.65 9.90 6.58
N THR A 114 3.60 10.75 6.21
CA THR A 114 3.43 11.68 5.08
C THR A 114 3.21 10.92 3.77
N ALA A 115 4.02 9.89 3.51
CA ALA A 115 3.85 9.04 2.34
C ALA A 115 2.47 8.36 2.33
N TRP A 116 2.01 7.84 3.47
CA TRP A 116 0.67 7.27 3.58
C TRP A 116 -0.43 8.28 3.25
N VAL A 117 -0.35 9.51 3.77
CA VAL A 117 -1.34 10.57 3.48
C VAL A 117 -1.39 10.88 1.98
N VAL A 118 -0.22 11.04 1.35
CA VAL A 118 -0.13 11.32 -0.09
C VAL A 118 -0.74 10.17 -0.91
N VAL A 119 -0.39 8.91 -0.60
CA VAL A 119 -0.94 7.75 -1.29
C VAL A 119 -2.45 7.63 -1.08
N ALA A 120 -2.93 7.81 0.15
CA ALA A 120 -4.36 7.77 0.45
C ALA A 120 -5.12 8.87 -0.31
N ALA A 121 -4.58 10.08 -0.38
CA ALA A 121 -5.17 11.19 -1.13
C ALA A 121 -5.25 10.88 -2.63
N ILE A 122 -4.18 10.32 -3.21
CA ILE A 122 -4.17 9.91 -4.63
C ILE A 122 -5.20 8.81 -4.89
N VAL A 123 -5.23 7.77 -4.06
CA VAL A 123 -6.20 6.65 -4.18
C VAL A 123 -7.63 7.17 -4.09
N VAL A 124 -7.94 8.02 -3.10
CA VAL A 124 -9.30 8.59 -2.95
C VAL A 124 -9.64 9.48 -4.15
N THR A 125 -8.74 10.36 -4.57
CA THR A 125 -8.99 11.28 -5.69
C THR A 125 -9.23 10.51 -6.98
N THR A 126 -8.37 9.54 -7.31
CA THR A 126 -8.54 8.72 -8.51
C THR A 126 -9.78 7.84 -8.44
N THR A 127 -10.12 7.31 -7.27
CA THR A 127 -11.34 6.51 -7.10
C THR A 127 -12.60 7.35 -7.33
N LEU A 128 -12.64 8.57 -6.77
CA LEU A 128 -13.82 9.42 -6.87
C LEU A 128 -13.94 10.16 -8.20
N ALA A 129 -12.82 10.51 -8.84
CA ALA A 129 -12.81 11.37 -10.02
C ALA A 129 -12.51 10.64 -11.34
N VAL A 130 -11.84 9.49 -11.31
CA VAL A 130 -11.36 8.80 -12.53
C VAL A 130 -12.04 7.45 -12.73
N HIS A 131 -12.03 6.58 -11.72
CA HIS A 131 -12.66 5.26 -11.81
C HIS A 131 -13.08 4.74 -10.42
N GLY A 132 -14.36 4.44 -10.22
CA GLY A 132 -14.96 4.11 -8.91
C GLY A 132 -14.44 2.85 -8.21
N ARG A 133 -13.73 1.95 -8.93
CA ARG A 133 -13.13 0.72 -8.38
C ARG A 133 -14.08 -0.16 -7.54
N GLY A 134 -15.38 -0.12 -7.82
CA GLY A 134 -16.40 -0.90 -7.11
C GLY A 134 -17.08 -0.19 -5.94
N LEU A 135 -16.71 1.06 -5.65
CA LEU A 135 -17.48 1.89 -4.73
C LEU A 135 -18.83 2.31 -5.35
N PRO A 136 -19.87 2.51 -4.52
CA PRO A 136 -21.15 3.07 -4.97
C PRO A 136 -21.08 4.55 -5.34
N VAL A 137 -19.89 5.17 -5.19
CA VAL A 137 -19.62 6.58 -5.47
C VAL A 137 -18.44 6.68 -6.44
N GLY A 138 -18.56 7.58 -7.42
CA GLY A 138 -17.56 7.80 -8.47
C GLY A 138 -17.96 7.25 -9.84
N PRO A 139 -17.16 7.51 -10.88
CA PRO A 139 -17.48 7.14 -12.26
C PRO A 139 -17.19 5.66 -12.56
N GLY A 140 -18.13 5.01 -13.26
CA GLY A 140 -18.02 3.63 -13.72
C GLY A 140 -18.24 2.57 -12.63
N SER A 141 -18.39 1.32 -13.06
CA SER A 141 -18.40 0.13 -12.20
C SER A 141 -17.04 -0.56 -12.27
N GLY A 142 -16.60 -1.23 -11.19
CA GLY A 142 -15.31 -1.92 -11.19
C GLY A 142 -15.09 -2.76 -9.93
N PHE A 143 -13.84 -3.15 -9.72
CA PHE A 143 -13.35 -3.85 -8.52
C PHE A 143 -11.94 -3.34 -8.20
N GLY A 144 -11.40 -3.68 -7.03
CA GLY A 144 -10.02 -3.33 -6.65
C GLY A 144 -9.93 -2.34 -5.49
N TRP A 145 -11.05 -1.71 -5.10
CA TRP A 145 -11.11 -0.92 -3.88
C TRP A 145 -10.73 -1.74 -2.65
N GLU A 146 -11.10 -3.02 -2.61
CA GLU A 146 -10.86 -3.90 -1.47
C GLU A 146 -9.37 -4.06 -1.17
N GLN A 147 -8.54 -4.24 -2.21
CA GLN A 147 -7.10 -4.38 -2.05
C GLN A 147 -6.46 -3.06 -1.62
N LEU A 148 -6.85 -1.94 -2.24
CA LEU A 148 -6.35 -0.62 -1.84
C LEU A 148 -6.71 -0.29 -0.39
N ALA A 149 -7.95 -0.56 0.01
CA ALA A 149 -8.43 -0.36 1.37
C ALA A 149 -7.63 -1.21 2.36
N VAL A 150 -7.44 -2.50 2.08
CA VAL A 150 -6.63 -3.40 2.92
C VAL A 150 -5.18 -2.92 3.02
N GLY A 151 -4.57 -2.50 1.91
CA GLY A 151 -3.21 -2.00 1.91
C GLY A 151 -3.03 -0.72 2.73
N LEU A 152 -3.94 0.26 2.55
CA LEU A 152 -3.97 1.51 3.33
C LEU A 152 -4.22 1.23 4.82
N LEU A 153 -5.15 0.33 5.14
CA LEU A 153 -5.47 -0.04 6.52
C LEU A 153 -4.30 -0.76 7.20
N ALA A 154 -3.64 -1.70 6.52
CA ALA A 154 -2.47 -2.40 7.05
C ALA A 154 -1.34 -1.41 7.37
N TRP A 155 -1.03 -0.50 6.44
CA TRP A 155 -0.01 0.53 6.67
C TRP A 155 -0.40 1.43 7.85
N PHE A 156 -1.64 1.96 7.86
CA PHE A 156 -2.12 2.79 8.96
C PHE A 156 -2.06 2.08 10.32
N ALA A 157 -2.44 0.80 10.37
CA ALA A 157 -2.34 -0.02 11.57
C ALA A 157 -0.87 -0.14 12.04
N GLY A 158 0.08 -0.29 11.11
CA GLY A 158 1.51 -0.27 11.43
C GLY A 158 1.94 1.02 12.11
N LEU A 159 1.56 2.19 11.55
CA LEU A 159 1.84 3.51 12.14
C LEU A 159 1.20 3.65 13.53
N TRP A 160 -0.03 3.17 13.68
CA TRP A 160 -0.77 3.21 14.95
C TRP A 160 -0.14 2.35 16.04
N VAL A 161 0.23 1.10 15.70
CA VAL A 161 0.89 0.18 16.63
C VAL A 161 2.22 0.75 17.11
N MET A 162 3.01 1.35 16.21
CA MET A 162 4.26 2.03 16.55
C MET A 162 4.03 3.18 17.52
N ARG A 163 3.05 4.05 17.24
CA ARG A 163 2.72 5.18 18.11
C ARG A 163 2.39 4.73 19.53
N GLN A 164 1.65 3.64 19.69
CA GLN A 164 1.35 3.08 21.01
C GLN A 164 2.58 2.53 21.74
N ALA A 165 3.55 1.96 21.02
CA ALA A 165 4.79 1.46 21.61
C ALA A 165 5.62 2.61 22.19
N SER A 166 5.70 3.74 21.48
CA SER A 166 6.44 4.94 21.93
C SER A 166 5.79 5.67 23.13
N MET A 167 4.53 5.39 23.45
CA MET A 167 3.80 6.05 24.54
C MET A 167 3.85 5.31 25.89
N ARG A 168 4.48 4.13 25.99
CA ARG A 168 4.62 3.43 27.27
C ARG A 168 5.70 4.10 28.13
N PRO A 169 5.36 4.74 29.27
CA PRO A 169 6.36 5.28 30.18
C PRO A 169 7.20 4.14 30.76
N CYS A 170 8.49 4.39 30.99
CA CYS A 170 9.28 3.52 31.88
C CYS A 170 8.54 3.44 33.21
N SER A 171 7.97 2.28 33.53
CA SER A 171 7.57 2.01 34.91
C SER A 171 8.84 2.10 35.74
N VAL A 172 8.97 3.19 36.50
CA VAL A 172 10.02 3.38 37.49
C VAL A 172 9.99 2.14 38.39
N SER A 173 10.96 1.26 38.23
CA SER A 173 11.17 0.16 39.16
C SER A 173 11.75 0.77 40.44
N SER A 174 10.88 1.22 41.33
CA SER A 174 11.25 1.47 42.72
C SER A 174 11.34 0.12 43.43
N GLN A 175 12.54 -0.45 43.47
CA GLN A 175 12.99 -1.39 44.50
C GLN A 175 14.44 -1.07 44.86
#